data_AF-A0A7W2X592-F1
#
_entry.id   AF-A0A7W2X592-F1
#
_cell.length_a   1.000
_cell.length_b   1.000
_cell.length_c   1.000
_cell.angle_alpha   90.00
_cell.angle_beta   90.00
_cell.angle_gamma   90.00
#
_symmetry.space_group_name_H-M   'P 1'
#
loop_
_entity.id
_entity.type
_entity.pdbx_description
1 polymer ?
#
loop_
_entity_poly.entity_id
_entity_poly.type
_entity_poly.pdbx_seq_one_letter_code
_entity_poly.pdbx_strand_id
1 'polypeptide(L)'
;MGFPSPAADYAEQTLTITSLCGYDGNCRTIETSAGYAIINVARKPEVGDTVLVSFCGSLDFAKVQGKALITQDGEAIEGDALDDANVMGVVTHLLNRVTDTDNRPVI
;
A
#
# COMPACT_ATOMS: atom_id res chain seq x y z
N MET A 1 44.66 21.08 -15.29
CA MET A 1 43.95 20.38 -14.21
C MET A 1 42.58 21.05 -14.08
N GLY A 2 41.55 20.49 -14.72
CA GLY A 2 40.22 21.10 -14.79
C GLY A 2 39.45 20.86 -13.50
N PHE A 3 38.87 21.91 -12.93
CA PHE A 3 37.95 21.79 -11.80
C PHE A 3 36.77 20.90 -12.22
N PRO A 4 36.43 19.84 -11.47
CA PRO A 4 35.18 19.15 -11.70
C PRO A 4 34.04 20.15 -11.46
N SER A 5 33.18 20.33 -12.47
CA SER A 5 32.07 21.30 -12.41
C SER A 5 31.14 20.98 -11.21
N PRO A 6 30.79 21.98 -10.36
CA PRO A 6 29.89 21.80 -9.20
C PRO A 6 28.49 21.28 -9.52
N ALA A 7 28.11 21.24 -10.81
CA ALA A 7 26.79 20.84 -11.28
C ALA A 7 26.48 19.33 -11.12
N ALA A 8 27.44 18.50 -10.72
CA ALA A 8 27.18 17.10 -10.41
C ALA A 8 26.32 16.90 -9.14
N ASP A 9 26.23 17.92 -8.29
CA ASP A 9 25.37 17.92 -7.09
C ASP A 9 23.88 18.17 -7.44
N TYR A 10 23.60 18.55 -8.70
CA TYR A 10 22.25 18.70 -9.26
C TYR A 10 21.84 17.49 -10.11
N ALA A 11 22.33 16.30 -9.75
CA ALA A 11 21.78 15.06 -10.27
C ALA A 11 20.46 14.77 -9.54
N GLU A 12 19.35 15.29 -10.07
CA GLU A 12 18.02 14.88 -9.63
C GLU A 12 17.93 13.34 -9.68
N GLN A 13 17.74 12.70 -8.53
CA GLN A 13 17.48 11.28 -8.50
C GLN A 13 16.17 11.03 -9.25
N THR A 14 16.22 10.13 -10.23
CA THR A 14 15.00 9.68 -10.91
C THR A 14 14.06 9.09 -9.87
N LEU A 15 12.89 9.73 -9.74
CA LEU A 15 11.80 9.26 -8.89
C LEU A 15 11.28 7.93 -9.46
N THR A 16 11.89 6.84 -9.03
CA THR A 16 11.44 5.48 -9.33
C THR A 16 10.47 5.03 -8.25
N ILE A 17 9.48 4.19 -8.60
CA ILE A 17 8.54 3.57 -7.64
C ILE A 17 9.29 2.87 -6.50
N THR A 18 10.47 2.33 -6.80
CA THR A 18 11.41 1.76 -5.84
C THR A 18 11.87 2.78 -4.78
N SER A 19 12.28 3.98 -5.21
CA SER A 19 12.69 5.07 -4.30
C SER A 19 11.51 5.73 -3.58
N LEU A 20 10.34 5.83 -4.23
CA LEU A 20 9.16 6.50 -3.67
C LEU A 20 8.38 5.64 -2.68
N CYS A 21 8.17 4.36 -3.00
CA CYS A 21 7.33 3.47 -2.20
C CYS A 21 8.13 2.43 -1.40
N GLY A 22 9.46 2.49 -1.43
CA GLY A 22 10.30 1.43 -0.85
C GLY A 22 9.96 0.06 -1.44
N TYR A 23 9.69 0.02 -2.76
CA TYR A 23 9.27 -1.19 -3.46
C TYR A 23 10.43 -2.18 -3.48
N ASP A 24 10.47 -3.05 -2.47
CA ASP A 24 11.44 -4.14 -2.36
C ASP A 24 10.94 -5.38 -3.13
N GLY A 25 11.78 -6.40 -3.31
CA GLY A 25 11.39 -7.65 -3.99
C GLY A 25 10.21 -8.39 -3.31
N ASN A 26 9.86 -8.00 -2.08
CA ASN A 26 8.74 -8.53 -1.32
C ASN A 26 7.45 -7.72 -1.46
N CYS A 27 7.47 -6.63 -2.24
CA CYS A 27 6.29 -5.85 -2.56
C CYS A 27 5.57 -6.43 -3.78
N ARG A 28 4.23 -6.43 -3.75
CA ARG A 28 3.38 -6.81 -4.87
C ARG A 28 2.39 -5.70 -5.14
N THR A 29 2.24 -5.35 -6.41
CA THR A 29 1.23 -4.41 -6.87
C THR A 29 -0.04 -5.16 -7.25
N ILE A 30 -1.18 -4.69 -6.77
CA ILE A 30 -2.50 -5.25 -7.02
C ILE A 30 -3.37 -4.16 -7.63
N GLU A 31 -4.07 -4.50 -8.71
CA GLU A 31 -5.02 -3.59 -9.33
C GLU A 31 -6.33 -3.60 -8.54
N THR A 32 -6.84 -2.41 -8.27
CA THR A 32 -8.08 -2.18 -7.53
C THR A 32 -9.00 -1.32 -8.38
N SER A 33 -10.29 -1.27 -8.03
CA SER A 33 -11.26 -0.41 -8.72
C SER A 33 -10.89 1.08 -8.72
N ALA A 34 -10.10 1.55 -7.74
CA ALA A 34 -9.69 2.94 -7.60
C ALA A 34 -8.28 3.25 -8.19
N GLY A 35 -7.52 2.24 -8.60
CA GLY A 35 -6.12 2.40 -9.02
C GLY A 35 -5.27 1.19 -8.66
N TYR A 36 -4.10 1.40 -8.06
CA TYR A 36 -3.18 0.34 -7.66
C TYR A 36 -2.91 0.36 -6.16
N ALA A 37 -2.74 -0.82 -5.56
CA ALA A 37 -2.31 -0.97 -4.18
C ALA A 37 -1.00 -1.74 -4.14
N ILE A 38 -0.03 -1.23 -3.38
CA ILE A 38 1.24 -1.91 -3.14
C ILE A 38 1.15 -2.57 -1.76
N ILE A 39 1.16 -3.90 -1.75
CA ILE A 39 1.23 -4.70 -0.54
C ILE A 39 2.65 -5.24 -0.33
N ASN A 40 3.07 -5.36 0.91
CA ASN A 40 4.27 -6.07 1.30
C ASN A 40 3.87 -7.41 1.92
N VAL A 41 4.32 -8.51 1.30
CA VAL A 41 4.00 -9.87 1.75
C VAL A 41 4.98 -10.40 2.82
N ALA A 42 6.13 -9.75 2.99
CA ALA A 42 7.11 -10.12 4.01
C ALA A 42 6.85 -9.44 5.36
N ARG A 43 6.17 -8.29 5.36
CA ARG A 43 5.82 -7.56 6.59
C ARG A 43 4.66 -8.27 7.30
N LYS A 44 4.83 -8.51 8.60
CA LYS A 44 3.72 -8.98 9.44
C LYS A 44 2.76 -7.83 9.73
N PRO A 45 1.45 -8.08 9.67
CA PRO A 45 0.45 -7.07 9.99
C PRO A 45 0.46 -6.71 11.47
N GLU A 46 0.55 -5.42 11.77
CA GLU A 46 0.49 -4.88 13.13
C GLU A 46 -0.81 -4.11 13.37
N VAL A 47 -1.19 -3.92 14.64
CA VAL A 47 -2.39 -3.15 14.99
C VAL A 47 -2.25 -1.71 14.48
N GLY A 48 -3.24 -1.27 13.69
CA GLY A 48 -3.25 0.03 13.04
C GLY A 48 -2.81 -0.01 11.57
N ASP A 49 -2.18 -1.09 11.11
CA ASP A 49 -1.85 -1.26 9.69
C ASP A 49 -3.09 -1.62 8.88
N THR A 50 -3.08 -1.22 7.60
CA THR A 50 -4.05 -1.68 6.60
C THR A 50 -3.48 -2.91 5.92
N VAL A 51 -4.28 -3.97 5.83
CA VAL A 51 -3.94 -5.20 5.14
C VAL A 51 -4.88 -5.42 3.96
N LEU A 52 -4.38 -6.12 2.95
CA LEU A 52 -5.25 -6.67 1.93
C LEU A 52 -5.71 -8.05 2.36
N VAL A 53 -7.02 -8.23 2.42
CA VAL A 53 -7.67 -9.49 2.72
C VAL A 53 -8.42 -10.00 1.49
N SER A 54 -8.45 -11.32 1.34
CA SER A 54 -9.36 -11.97 0.42
C SER A 54 -10.50 -12.58 1.23
N PHE A 55 -11.72 -12.16 0.94
CA PHE A 55 -12.93 -12.67 1.57
C PHE A 55 -13.93 -13.07 0.49
N CYS A 56 -14.46 -14.31 0.55
CA CYS A 56 -15.43 -14.85 -0.41
C CYS A 56 -14.99 -14.75 -1.90
N GLY A 57 -13.68 -14.77 -2.18
CA GLY A 57 -13.13 -14.67 -3.54
C GLY A 57 -12.95 -13.24 -4.08
N SER A 58 -13.34 -12.23 -3.30
CA SER A 58 -13.04 -10.82 -3.56
C SER A 58 -11.84 -10.36 -2.74
N LEU A 59 -11.17 -9.30 -3.20
CA LEU A 59 -10.06 -8.65 -2.50
C LEU A 59 -10.56 -7.33 -1.90
N ASP A 60 -10.38 -7.19 -0.60
CA ASP A 60 -10.81 -6.03 0.16
C ASP A 60 -9.72 -5.52 1.09
N PHE A 61 -9.82 -4.25 1.46
CA PHE A 61 -8.91 -3.63 2.41
C PHE A 61 -9.52 -3.63 3.80
N ALA A 62 -8.76 -4.14 4.77
CA ALA A 62 -9.16 -4.12 6.16
C ALA A 62 -8.05 -3.57 7.04
N LYS A 63 -8.42 -2.84 8.09
CA LYS A 63 -7.52 -2.30 9.09
C LYS A 63 -7.43 -3.24 10.26
N VAL A 64 -6.21 -3.59 10.65
CA VAL A 64 -5.96 -4.48 11.79
C VAL A 64 -6.24 -3.72 13.08
N GLN A 65 -7.23 -4.18 13.85
CA GLN A 65 -7.60 -3.61 15.14
C GLN A 65 -7.61 -4.70 16.22
N GLY A 66 -6.45 -4.96 16.82
CA GLY A 66 -6.28 -6.00 17.82
C GLY A 66 -6.45 -7.39 17.23
N LYS A 67 -7.60 -8.03 17.50
CA LYS A 67 -7.97 -9.37 16.99
C LYS A 67 -9.08 -9.32 15.92
N ALA A 68 -9.48 -8.12 15.49
CA ALA A 68 -10.47 -7.92 14.46
C ALA A 68 -9.84 -7.20 13.26
N LEU A 69 -10.44 -7.39 12.09
CA LEU A 69 -10.11 -6.66 10.87
C LEU A 69 -11.30 -5.79 10.49
N ILE A 70 -11.10 -4.48 10.38
CA ILE A 70 -12.17 -3.52 10.07
C ILE A 70 -12.10 -3.16 8.59
N THR A 71 -13.11 -3.55 7.80
CA THR A 71 -13.17 -3.20 6.36
C THR A 71 -13.39 -1.69 6.16
N GLN A 72 -13.20 -1.21 4.94
CA GLN A 72 -13.47 0.19 4.60
C GLN A 72 -14.94 0.59 4.80
N ASP A 73 -15.87 -0.37 4.70
CA ASP A 73 -17.30 -0.16 4.95
C ASP A 73 -17.63 -0.03 6.46
N GLY A 74 -16.64 -0.25 7.33
CA GLY A 74 -16.82 -0.22 8.79
C GLY A 74 -17.33 -1.54 9.37
N GLU A 75 -17.35 -2.61 8.57
CA GLU A 75 -17.65 -3.95 9.07
C GLU A 75 -16.45 -4.52 9.82
N ALA A 76 -16.71 -5.11 10.98
CA ALA A 76 -15.70 -5.80 11.76
C ALA A 76 -15.73 -7.30 11.43
N ILE A 77 -14.64 -7.80 10.87
CA ILE A 77 -14.39 -9.22 10.66
C ILE A 77 -13.66 -9.76 11.89
N GLU A 78 -14.35 -10.60 12.65
CA GLU A 78 -13.85 -11.23 13.88
C GLU A 78 -14.43 -12.64 14.07
N GLY A 79 -13.85 -13.41 14.99
CA GLY A 79 -14.29 -14.78 15.27
C GLY A 79 -14.14 -15.70 14.05
N ASP A 80 -15.15 -16.53 13.79
CA ASP A 80 -15.13 -17.49 12.67
C ASP A 80 -14.97 -16.80 11.30
N ALA A 81 -15.47 -15.57 11.12
CA ALA A 81 -15.31 -14.84 9.87
C ALA A 81 -13.86 -14.43 9.59
N LEU A 82 -13.03 -14.31 10.64
CA LEU A 82 -11.60 -14.05 10.50
C LEU A 82 -10.87 -15.29 9.98
N ASP A 83 -11.32 -16.50 10.34
CA ASP A 83 -10.75 -17.75 9.84
C ASP A 83 -11.02 -17.94 8.33
N ASP A 84 -12.15 -17.43 7.83
CA ASP A 84 -12.46 -17.39 6.39
C ASP A 84 -11.76 -16.24 5.63
N ALA A 85 -11.20 -15.26 6.33
CA ALA A 85 -10.52 -14.11 5.73
C ALA A 85 -9.02 -14.39 5.53
N ASN A 86 -8.56 -14.42 4.28
CA ASN A 86 -7.16 -14.67 3.97
C ASN A 86 -6.36 -13.36 3.85
N VAL A 87 -5.47 -13.08 4.80
CA VAL A 87 -4.59 -11.91 4.75
C VAL A 87 -3.44 -12.14 3.76
N MET A 88 -3.43 -11.40 2.65
CA MET A 88 -2.38 -11.52 1.63
C MET A 88 -1.10 -10.74 1.99
N GLY A 89 -1.22 -9.61 2.68
CA GLY A 89 -0.07 -8.78 3.05
C GLY A 89 -0.47 -7.40 3.57
N VAL A 90 0.52 -6.64 4.03
CA VAL A 90 0.33 -5.28 4.57
C VAL A 90 0.35 -4.26 3.43
N VAL A 91 -0.67 -3.44 3.33
CA VAL A 91 -0.71 -2.32 2.37
C VAL A 91 0.27 -1.26 2.82
N THR A 92 1.21 -0.94 1.94
CA THR A 92 2.20 0.13 2.18
C THR A 92 1.75 1.43 1.53
N HIS A 93 1.26 1.34 0.29
CA HIS A 93 0.88 2.50 -0.51
C HIS A 93 -0.37 2.21 -1.32
N LEU A 94 -1.24 3.21 -1.42
CA LEU A 94 -2.42 3.21 -2.28
C LEU A 94 -2.19 4.27 -3.36
N LEU A 95 -1.98 3.81 -4.58
CA LEU A 95 -1.84 4.61 -5.78
C LEU A 95 -3.23 4.77 -6.41
N ASN A 96 -4.03 5.65 -5.83
CA ASN A 96 -5.34 5.96 -6.41
C ASN A 96 -5.19 6.84 -7.65
N ARG A 97 -5.98 6.55 -8.68
CA ARG A 97 -6.08 7.41 -9.85
C ARG A 97 -6.93 8.62 -9.47
N VAL A 98 -6.29 9.78 -9.34
CA VAL A 98 -7.00 11.04 -9.08
C VAL A 98 -7.89 11.34 -10.29
N THR A 99 -9.21 11.25 -10.10
CA THR A 99 -10.17 11.94 -10.96
C THR A 99 -10.23 13.41 -10.52
N ASP A 100 -10.46 14.31 -11.49
CA ASP A 100 -10.45 15.79 -11.40
C ASP A 100 -11.26 16.42 -10.23
N THR A 101 -11.97 15.61 -9.44
CA THR A 101 -12.79 16.02 -8.30
C THR A 101 -12.06 15.95 -6.94
N ASP A 102 -10.90 15.31 -6.84
CA ASP A 102 -10.15 15.25 -5.57
C ASP A 102 -9.28 16.50 -5.41
N ASN A 103 -9.89 17.56 -4.86
CA ASN A 103 -9.27 18.87 -4.63
C ASN A 103 -8.28 18.87 -3.45
N ARG A 104 -7.58 17.75 -3.21
CA ARG A 104 -6.56 17.59 -2.17
C ARG A 104 -5.22 17.30 -2.82
N PRO A 105 -4.13 17.97 -2.39
CA PRO A 105 -2.81 17.66 -2.90
C PRO A 105 -2.47 16.22 -2.49
N VAL A 106 -2.36 15.34 -3.48
CA VAL A 106 -1.67 14.06 -3.30
C VAL A 106 -0.19 14.31 -3.60
N ILE A 107 0.65 14.05 -2.60
CA ILE A 107 2.11 14.14 -2.66
C ILE A 107 2.70 12.76 -2.97
#